data_AF-A0AAN7UUL9-F1
#
_entry.id   AF-A0AAN7UUL9-F1
#
_cell.length_a   1.000
_cell.length_b   1.000
_cell.length_c   1.000
_cell.angle_alpha   90.00
_cell.angle_beta   90.00
_cell.angle_gamma   90.00
#
_symmetry.space_group_name_H-M   'P 1'
#
loop_
_entity.id
_entity.type
_entity.pdbx_description
1 polymer ?
#
loop_
_entity_poly.entity_id
_entity_poly.type
_entity_poly.pdbx_seq_one_letter_code
_entity_poly.pdbx_strand_id
1 'polypeptide(L)'
;MGLIFKVLEICYKCGVKVVTVYAFSIENFNRPRGEVKGLMAMAKVKLEQLVQHGELLDRYGACIRVLGERDLIPDDVLPFVDRAVEMTKQNKEYV
;
A
#
# COMPACT_ATOMS: atom_id res chain seq x y z
N MET A 1 -6.49 -11.99 -7.16
CA MET A 1 -6.43 -11.25 -5.88
C MET A 1 -5.22 -11.71 -5.07
N GLY A 2 -4.33 -10.80 -4.66
CA GLY A 2 -3.09 -11.13 -3.91
C GLY A 2 -3.35 -11.50 -2.44
N LEU A 3 -2.38 -12.15 -1.78
CA LEU A 3 -2.51 -12.63 -0.39
C LEU A 3 -2.91 -11.52 0.59
N ILE A 4 -2.28 -10.34 0.49
CA ILE A 4 -2.57 -9.19 1.37
C ILE A 4 -4.06 -8.82 1.30
N PHE A 5 -4.64 -8.73 0.10
CA PHE A 5 -6.06 -8.39 -0.05
C PHE A 5 -6.99 -9.42 0.60
N LYS A 6 -6.66 -10.71 0.51
CA LYS A 6 -7.42 -11.77 1.19
C LYS A 6 -7.36 -11.63 2.71
N VAL A 7 -6.18 -11.32 3.26
CA VAL A 7 -6.01 -11.10 4.69
C VAL A 7 -6.78 -9.86 5.15
N LEU A 8 -6.70 -8.76 4.40
CA LEU A 8 -7.46 -7.54 4.70
C LEU A 8 -8.97 -7.78 4.67
N GLU A 9 -9.48 -8.57 3.71
CA GLU A 9 -10.90 -8.95 3.66
C GLU A 9 -11.32 -9.77 4.89
N ILE A 10 -10.47 -10.68 5.37
CA ILE A 10 -10.74 -11.44 6.61
C ILE A 10 -10.74 -10.50 7.81
N CYS A 11 -9.75 -9.62 7.93
CA CYS A 11 -9.70 -8.60 8.99
C CYS A 11 -10.96 -7.73 9.00
N TYR A 12 -11.40 -7.26 7.83
CA TYR A 12 -12.67 -6.55 7.65
C TYR A 12 -13.85 -7.35 8.20
N LYS A 13 -14.00 -8.61 7.76
CA LYS A 13 -15.10 -9.50 8.20
C LYS A 13 -15.07 -9.79 9.71
N CYS A 14 -13.89 -9.74 10.33
CA CYS A 14 -13.72 -9.90 11.78
C CYS A 14 -13.91 -8.60 12.59
N GLY A 15 -14.18 -7.46 11.94
CA GLY A 15 -14.33 -6.17 12.61
C GLY A 15 -13.01 -5.55 13.08
N VAL A 16 -11.88 -5.98 12.50
CA VAL A 16 -10.56 -5.39 12.76
C VAL A 16 -10.50 -4.01 12.11
N LYS A 17 -10.20 -3.00 12.93
CA LYS A 17 -10.29 -1.60 12.54
C LYS A 17 -9.03 -1.01 11.90
N VAL A 18 -7.89 -1.60 12.19
CA VAL A 18 -6.58 -1.10 11.76
C VAL A 18 -5.69 -2.30 11.50
N VAL A 19 -5.06 -2.31 10.32
CA VAL A 19 -4.03 -3.28 9.96
C VAL A 19 -2.78 -2.51 9.54
N THR A 20 -1.64 -2.85 10.14
CA THR A 20 -0.33 -2.32 9.73
C THR A 20 0.47 -3.43 9.08
N VAL A 21 0.93 -3.21 7.85
CA VAL A 21 1.72 -4.18 7.09
C VAL A 21 3.14 -3.67 6.95
N TYR A 22 4.12 -4.49 7.34
CA TYR A 22 5.51 -4.16 7.13
C TYR A 22 5.97 -4.65 5.75
N ALA A 23 5.92 -3.75 4.76
CA ALA A 23 6.12 -4.11 3.35
C ALA A 23 7.59 -3.97 2.88
N PHE A 24 8.37 -3.06 3.47
CA PHE A 24 9.75 -2.81 3.07
C PHE A 24 10.55 -2.18 4.23
N SER A 25 11.70 -2.76 4.59
CA SER A 25 12.63 -2.23 5.61
C SER A 25 13.68 -1.31 4.98
N ILE A 26 14.17 -0.32 5.74
CA ILE A 26 15.36 0.45 5.35
C ILE A 26 16.56 -0.49 5.10
N GLU A 27 16.67 -1.58 5.87
CA GLU A 27 17.72 -2.59 5.70
C GLU A 27 17.61 -3.32 4.35
N ASN A 28 16.43 -3.32 3.71
CA ASN A 28 16.27 -3.94 2.39
C ASN A 28 16.99 -3.16 1.28
N PHE A 29 17.37 -1.90 1.50
CA PHE A 29 18.26 -1.18 0.60
C PHE A 29 19.69 -1.75 0.55
N ASN A 30 20.08 -2.59 1.52
CA ASN A 30 21.36 -3.30 1.49
C ASN A 30 21.36 -4.53 0.57
N ARG A 31 20.19 -4.90 0.00
CA ARG A 31 20.08 -6.01 -0.95
C ARG A 31 20.66 -5.63 -2.32
N PRO A 32 20.94 -6.61 -3.20
CA PRO A 32 21.40 -6.33 -4.55
C PRO A 32 20.49 -5.34 -5.28
N ARG A 33 21.08 -4.35 -5.96
CA ARG A 33 20.33 -3.24 -6.60
C ARG A 33 19.22 -3.72 -7.55
N GLY A 34 19.44 -4.83 -8.26
CA GLY A 34 18.44 -5.42 -9.15
C GLY A 34 17.20 -5.93 -8.40
N GLU A 35 17.39 -6.50 -7.21
CA GLU A 35 16.29 -6.97 -6.36
C GLU A 35 15.49 -5.79 -5.82
N VAL A 36 16.17 -4.77 -5.27
CA VAL A 36 15.52 -3.55 -4.78
C VAL A 36 14.70 -2.88 -5.88
N LYS A 37 15.27 -2.77 -7.10
CA LYS A 37 14.55 -2.23 -8.27
C LYS A 37 13.31 -3.07 -8.61
N GLY A 38 13.41 -4.39 -8.56
CA GLY A 38 12.28 -5.29 -8.77
C GLY A 38 11.17 -5.12 -7.72
N LEU A 39 11.53 -5.02 -6.44
CA LEU A 39 10.60 -4.78 -5.34
C LEU A 39 9.87 -3.44 -5.52
N MET A 40 10.58 -2.37 -5.86
CA MET A 40 10.00 -1.05 -6.10
C MET A 40 9.09 -1.03 -7.33
N ALA A 41 9.47 -1.72 -8.42
CA ALA A 41 8.62 -1.88 -9.58
C ALA A 41 7.33 -2.63 -9.25
N MET A 42 7.40 -3.68 -8.43
CA MET A 42 6.20 -4.38 -7.94
C MET A 42 5.33 -3.49 -7.06
N ALA A 43 5.93 -2.71 -6.16
CA ALA A 43 5.21 -1.76 -5.32
C ALA A 43 4.45 -0.74 -6.16
N LYS A 44 5.10 -0.17 -7.19
CA LYS A 44 4.50 0.75 -8.16
C LYS A 44 3.27 0.15 -8.83
N VAL A 45 3.39 -1.04 -9.41
CA VAL A 45 2.27 -1.74 -10.08
C VAL A 45 1.12 -1.99 -9.10
N LYS A 46 1.41 -2.32 -7.83
CA LYS A 46 0.37 -2.57 -6.83
C LYS A 46 -0.35 -1.30 -6.38
N LEU A 47 0.39 -0.21 -6.17
CA LEU A 47 -0.18 1.09 -5.86
C LEU A 47 -1.03 1.61 -7.02
N GLU A 48 -0.55 1.44 -8.26
CA GLU A 48 -1.32 1.80 -9.45
C GLU A 48 -2.61 0.99 -9.58
N GLN A 49 -2.55 -0.33 -9.38
CA GLN A 49 -3.74 -1.19 -9.37
C GLN A 49 -4.76 -0.73 -8.32
N LEU A 50 -4.28 -0.37 -7.14
CA LEU A 50 -5.11 0.12 -6.04
C LEU A 50 -5.76 1.47 -6.34
N VAL A 51 -5.04 2.37 -7.02
CA VAL A 51 -5.54 3.68 -7.46
C VAL A 51 -6.52 3.57 -8.62
N GLN A 52 -6.28 2.66 -9.57
CA GLN A 52 -7.12 2.50 -10.77
C GLN A 52 -8.39 1.67 -10.52
N HIS A 53 -8.28 0.62 -9.70
CA HIS A 53 -9.38 -0.31 -9.42
C HIS A 53 -9.96 -0.01 -8.03
N GLY A 54 -10.27 1.26 -7.79
CA GLY A 54 -10.76 1.80 -6.51
C GLY A 54 -11.90 1.01 -5.87
N GLU A 55 -12.55 0.10 -6.58
CA GLU A 55 -13.54 -0.86 -6.10
C GLU A 55 -13.24 -1.45 -4.72
N LEU A 56 -11.99 -1.79 -4.37
CA LEU A 56 -11.71 -2.37 -3.05
C LEU A 56 -11.70 -1.32 -1.93
N LEU A 57 -11.20 -0.11 -2.21
CA LEU A 57 -11.21 1.01 -1.27
C LEU A 57 -12.60 1.61 -1.14
N ASP A 58 -13.32 1.70 -2.25
CA ASP A 58 -14.69 2.18 -2.32
C ASP A 58 -15.66 1.18 -1.68
N ARG A 59 -15.42 -0.13 -1.82
CA ARG A 59 -16.27 -1.19 -1.25
C ARG A 59 -16.10 -1.37 0.26
N TYR A 60 -14.90 -1.18 0.78
CA TYR A 60 -14.61 -1.36 2.21
C TYR A 60 -14.43 -0.04 2.97
N GLY A 61 -14.41 1.09 2.26
CA GLY A 61 -14.20 2.41 2.86
C GLY A 61 -12.84 2.52 3.56
N ALA A 62 -11.78 1.92 3.00
CA ALA A 62 -10.51 1.80 3.71
C ALA A 62 -9.64 3.05 3.61
N CYS A 63 -8.94 3.42 4.70
CA CYS A 63 -8.05 4.59 4.76
C CYS A 63 -6.57 4.18 4.70
N ILE A 64 -5.87 4.49 3.61
CA ILE A 64 -4.45 4.11 3.44
C ILE A 64 -3.54 5.17 4.04
N ARG A 65 -2.55 4.68 4.79
CA ARG A 65 -1.43 5.46 5.31
C ARG A 65 -0.13 4.75 4.97
N VAL A 66 0.86 5.50 4.49
CA VAL A 66 2.22 5.00 4.27
C VAL A 66 3.13 5.66 5.28
N LEU A 67 3.81 4.83 6.07
CA LEU A 67 4.71 5.23 7.15
C LEU A 67 6.14 4.84 6.76
N GLY A 68 7.09 5.74 6.95
CA GLY A 68 8.52 5.47 6.69
C GLY A 68 9.26 6.69 6.15
N GLU A 69 10.52 6.47 5.78
CA GLU A 69 11.38 7.49 5.21
C GLU A 69 11.06 7.69 3.72
N ARG A 70 10.50 8.86 3.40
CA ARG A 70 9.97 9.13 2.05
C ARG A 70 11.07 9.39 1.04
N ASP A 71 12.18 9.96 1.49
CA ASP A 71 13.34 10.28 0.66
C ASP A 71 14.04 9.02 0.11
N LEU A 72 13.74 7.85 0.69
CA LEU A 72 14.26 6.56 0.21
C LEU A 72 13.35 5.89 -0.83
N ILE A 73 12.13 6.39 -1.03
CA ILE A 73 11.22 5.85 -2.04
C ILE A 73 11.61 6.43 -3.40
N PRO A 74 11.75 5.63 -4.46
CA PRO A 74 12.09 6.16 -5.78
C PRO A 74 11.06 7.18 -6.28
N ASP A 75 11.56 8.23 -6.95
CA ASP A 75 10.74 9.34 -7.46
C ASP A 75 9.61 8.89 -8.39
N ASP A 76 9.77 7.78 -9.09
CA ASP A 76 8.75 7.25 -9.99
C ASP A 76 7.67 6.41 -9.28
N VAL A 77 7.84 6.13 -7.98
CA VAL A 77 6.88 5.41 -7.12
C VAL A 77 6.13 6.37 -6.20
N LEU A 78 6.80 7.44 -5.73
CA LEU A 78 6.23 8.45 -4.82
C LEU A 78 4.86 9.01 -5.27
N PRO A 79 4.64 9.39 -6.55
CA PRO A 79 3.34 9.90 -7.01
C PRO A 79 2.19 8.90 -6.81
N PHE A 80 2.46 7.60 -6.91
CA PHE A 80 1.46 6.56 -6.72
C PHE A 80 1.12 6.36 -5.24
N VAL A 81 2.12 6.49 -4.36
CA VAL A 81 1.92 6.53 -2.90
C VAL A 81 1.02 7.70 -2.53
N ASP A 82 1.35 8.90 -2.99
CA ASP A 82 0.59 10.11 -2.64
C ASP A 82 -0.83 10.08 -3.14
N ARG A 83 -1.02 9.60 -4.37
CA ARG A 83 -2.37 9.43 -4.93
C ARG A 83 -3.21 8.44 -4.14
N ALA A 84 -2.63 7.31 -3.72
CA ALA A 84 -3.34 6.32 -2.91
C ALA A 84 -3.76 6.87 -1.53
N VAL A 85 -2.87 7.60 -0.86
CA VAL A 85 -3.15 8.25 0.43
C VAL A 85 -4.20 9.35 0.27
N GLU A 86 -4.05 10.21 -0.73
CA GLU A 86 -4.97 11.33 -0.99
C GLU A 86 -6.39 10.86 -1.33
N MET A 87 -6.53 9.83 -2.18
CA MET A 87 -7.84 9.28 -2.55
C MET A 87 -8.60 8.66 -1.38
N THR A 88 -7.90 8.17 -0.35
CA THR A 88 -8.50 7.44 0.77
C THR A 88 -8.53 8.22 2.07
N LYS A 89 -8.01 9.46 2.11
CA LYS A 89 -7.87 10.22 3.36
C LYS A 89 -9.19 10.58 4.05
N GLN A 90 -10.29 10.64 3.28
CA GLN A 90 -11.62 10.98 3.79
C GLN A 90 -12.43 9.75 4.19
N ASN A 91 -11.89 8.55 3.99
CA ASN A 91 -12.55 7.33 4.38
C ASN A 91 -12.51 7.20 5.91
N LYS A 92 -13.70 7.06 6.52
CA LYS A 92 -13.91 7.05 7.99
C LYS A 92 -14.47 5.73 8.51
N GLU A 93 -14.79 4.80 7.61
CA GLU A 93 -15.07 3.42 8.00
C GLU A 93 -13.75 2.86 8.52
N TYR A 94 -13.72 2.47 9.79
CA TYR A 94 -12.52 1.93 10.41
C TYR A 94 -12.28 0.52 9.87
N VAL A 95 -11.76 0.43 8.65
CA VAL A 95 -10.94 -0.65 8.09
C VAL A 95 -9.82 -0.04 7.25
#